data_AF-A0ABC9YEQ4-F1
#
_entry.id   AF-A0ABC9YEQ4-F1
#
_cell.length_a   1.000
_cell.length_b   1.000
_cell.length_c   1.000
_cell.angle_alpha   90.00
_cell.angle_beta   90.00
_cell.angle_gamma   90.00
#
_symmetry.space_group_name_H-M   'P 1'
#
loop_
_entity.id
_entity.type
_entity.pdbx_description
1 polymer ?
#
loop_
_entity_poly.entity_id
_entity_poly.type
_entity_poly.pdbx_seq_one_letter_code
_entity_poly.pdbx_strand_id
1 'polypeptide(L)'
;MHPNKEEVEQNHQEAPMDEQGAPGKSQTQKKEAYRGWKQGQVAWEEYREPVRAARDQVRKVKALTEISLVRDVKDNKKSFYRYVSDKRRRRENVGPLWNETGDLDTQDMEKAEVLNDFFASVFTGKCLIGLSE
;
A
#
# COMPACT_ATOMS: atom_id res chain seq x y z
N MET A 1 19.09 5.77 11.84
CA MET A 1 18.13 6.77 11.33
C MET A 1 16.74 6.36 11.78
N HIS A 2 15.99 7.28 12.43
CA HIS A 2 14.60 7.06 12.83
C HIS A 2 13.69 7.68 11.77
N PRO A 3 12.66 6.98 11.26
CA PRO A 3 11.72 7.53 10.28
C PRO A 3 10.82 8.60 10.91
N ASN A 4 10.34 9.55 10.11
CA ASN A 4 9.39 10.57 10.56
C ASN A 4 8.04 9.92 10.94
N LYS A 5 7.38 10.43 11.99
CA LYS A 5 6.10 9.91 12.50
C LYS A 5 4.97 9.99 11.44
N GLU A 6 4.97 11.02 10.60
CA GLU A 6 4.01 11.19 9.49
C GLU A 6 4.25 10.19 8.34
N GLU A 7 5.50 9.87 8.04
CA GLU A 7 5.88 8.92 6.99
C GLU A 7 5.48 7.48 7.35
N VAL A 8 5.50 7.15 8.65
CA VAL A 8 5.01 5.85 9.15
C VAL A 8 3.48 5.75 9.02
N GLU A 9 2.75 6.85 9.19
CA GLU A 9 1.29 6.92 9.11
C GLU A 9 0.78 6.77 7.66
N GLN A 10 1.46 7.39 6.70
CA GLN A 10 1.16 7.22 5.25
C GLN A 10 1.36 5.77 4.79
N ASN A 11 2.31 5.03 5.38
CA ASN A 11 2.52 3.60 5.11
C ASN A 11 1.48 2.66 5.77
N HIS A 12 0.51 3.19 6.53
CA HIS A 12 -0.56 2.40 7.17
C HIS A 12 -1.88 2.39 6.39
N GLN A 13 -2.02 3.19 5.32
CA GLN A 13 -3.15 3.08 4.41
C GLN A 13 -2.90 1.91 3.42
N GLU A 14 -3.73 0.87 3.58
CA GLU A 14 -3.87 -0.35 2.77
C GLU A 14 -2.88 -1.52 2.99
N ALA A 15 -3.25 -2.37 3.95
CA ALA A 15 -3.16 -3.82 3.76
C ALA A 15 -4.60 -4.38 3.64
N PRO A 16 -5.03 -4.91 2.48
CA PRO A 16 -6.27 -5.67 2.39
C PRO A 16 -6.16 -6.90 3.30
N MET A 17 -7.26 -7.21 3.99
CA MET A 17 -7.38 -8.39 4.86
C MET A 17 -7.04 -9.65 4.06
N ASP A 18 -6.09 -10.45 4.55
CA ASP A 18 -5.70 -11.70 3.90
C ASP A 18 -6.74 -12.81 4.23
N GLU A 19 -7.30 -13.45 3.19
CA GLU A 19 -8.28 -14.56 3.25
C GLU A 19 -7.76 -15.88 3.88
N GLN A 20 -6.68 -15.84 4.65
CA GLN A 20 -6.07 -17.05 5.23
C GLN A 20 -5.77 -16.83 6.72
N GLY A 21 -6.79 -16.95 7.55
CA GLY A 21 -6.70 -17.43 8.94
C GLY A 21 -5.51 -16.93 9.78
N ALA A 22 -5.57 -15.66 10.18
CA ALA A 22 -4.95 -15.06 11.37
C ALA A 22 -3.41 -14.99 11.52
N PRO A 23 -2.89 -13.75 11.63
CA PRO A 23 -1.81 -13.38 12.54
C PRO A 23 -2.34 -12.40 13.61
N GLY A 24 -3.53 -12.66 14.17
CA GLY A 24 -4.27 -11.72 15.03
C GLY A 24 -3.47 -11.18 16.22
N LYS A 25 -2.68 -12.03 16.89
CA LYS A 25 -1.88 -11.63 18.07
C LYS A 25 -0.72 -10.68 17.73
N SER A 26 0.02 -10.98 16.66
CA SER A 26 1.16 -10.15 16.23
C SER A 26 0.74 -8.79 15.68
N GLN A 27 -0.45 -8.71 15.06
CA GLN A 27 -1.02 -7.44 14.62
C GLN A 27 -1.45 -6.58 15.81
N THR A 28 -2.08 -7.16 16.83
CA THR A 28 -2.46 -6.43 18.04
C THR A 28 -1.23 -5.88 18.76
N GLN A 29 -0.19 -6.70 18.95
CA GLN A 29 1.08 -6.25 19.56
C GLN A 29 1.75 -5.14 18.75
N LYS A 30 1.75 -5.25 17.41
CA LYS A 30 2.27 -4.19 16.53
C LYS A 30 1.49 -2.88 16.70
N LYS A 31 0.16 -2.93 16.78
CA LYS A 31 -0.71 -1.76 16.98
C LYS A 31 -0.51 -1.11 18.34
N GLU A 32 -0.36 -1.91 19.40
CA GLU A 32 -0.08 -1.44 20.75
C GLU A 32 1.30 -0.78 20.85
N ALA A 33 2.32 -1.44 20.31
CA ALA A 33 3.67 -0.90 20.23
C ALA A 33 3.72 0.41 19.43
N TYR A 34 2.97 0.50 18.33
CA TYR A 34 2.85 1.73 17.54
C TYR A 34 2.23 2.88 18.35
N ARG A 35 1.14 2.60 19.08
CA ARG A 35 0.48 3.60 19.93
C ARG A 35 1.43 4.13 21.02
N GLY A 36 2.11 3.22 21.72
CA GLY A 36 3.08 3.59 22.75
C GLY A 36 4.22 4.42 22.20
N TRP A 37 4.77 4.05 21.03
CA TRP A 37 5.84 4.81 20.38
C TRP A 37 5.38 6.18 19.87
N LYS A 38 4.17 6.26 19.26
CA LYS A 38 3.59 7.54 18.79
C LYS A 38 3.45 8.54 19.95
N GLN A 39 3.00 8.04 21.11
CA GLN A 39 2.82 8.79 22.35
C GLN A 39 4.11 9.07 23.14
N GLY A 40 5.27 8.52 22.69
CA GLY A 40 6.56 8.68 23.38
C GLY A 40 6.71 7.86 24.66
N GLN A 41 5.81 6.90 24.90
CA GLN A 41 5.84 6.00 26.06
C GLN A 41 6.81 4.82 25.88
N VAL A 42 7.15 4.49 24.63
CA VAL A 42 7.93 3.32 24.25
C VAL A 42 9.09 3.77 23.37
N ALA A 43 10.29 3.23 23.63
CA ALA A 43 11.47 3.52 22.82
C ALA A 43 11.30 2.99 21.38
N TRP A 44 12.02 3.57 20.42
CA TRP A 44 11.97 3.11 19.02
C TRP A 44 12.35 1.62 18.89
N GLU A 45 13.36 1.19 19.64
CA GLU A 45 13.86 -0.18 19.67
C GLU A 45 12.75 -1.17 20.09
N GLU A 46 12.00 -0.82 21.14
CA GLU A 46 10.88 -1.61 21.65
C GLU A 46 9.70 -1.68 20.67
N TYR A 47 9.48 -0.64 19.86
CA TYR A 47 8.52 -0.68 18.74
C TYR A 47 9.02 -1.52 17.56
N ARG A 48 10.31 -1.42 17.23
CA ARG A 48 10.88 -2.03 16.02
C ARG A 48 10.89 -3.55 16.08
N GLU A 49 11.15 -4.13 17.25
CA GLU A 49 11.21 -5.59 17.42
C GLU A 49 9.89 -6.32 17.13
N PRO A 50 8.73 -5.95 17.70
CA PRO A 50 7.46 -6.60 17.37
C PRO A 50 7.06 -6.39 15.90
N VAL A 51 7.43 -5.25 15.30
CA VAL A 51 7.22 -5.01 13.86
C VAL A 51 8.03 -5.98 13.01
N ARG A 52 9.31 -6.22 13.35
CA ARG A 52 10.15 -7.20 12.64
C ARG A 52 9.62 -8.62 12.83
N ALA A 53 9.30 -9.00 14.06
CA ALA A 53 8.77 -10.32 14.37
C ALA A 53 7.49 -10.61 13.56
N ALA A 54 6.55 -9.66 13.50
CA ALA A 54 5.35 -9.80 12.69
C ALA A 54 5.66 -9.97 11.19
N ARG A 55 6.59 -9.17 10.64
CA ARG A 55 7.03 -9.30 9.24
C ARG A 55 7.65 -10.66 8.96
N ASP A 56 8.46 -11.18 9.87
CA ASP A 56 9.12 -12.47 9.71
C ASP A 56 8.13 -13.63 9.81
N GLN A 57 7.11 -13.54 10.66
CA GLN A 57 6.02 -14.52 10.69
C GLN A 57 5.26 -14.54 9.36
N VAL A 58 4.90 -13.38 8.82
CA VAL A 58 4.25 -13.29 7.50
C VAL A 58 5.11 -13.90 6.40
N ARG A 59 6.42 -13.62 6.39
CA ARG A 59 7.37 -14.21 5.43
C ARG A 59 7.42 -15.74 5.53
N LYS A 60 7.46 -16.28 6.75
CA LYS A 60 7.48 -17.73 7.00
C LYS A 60 6.19 -18.40 6.53
N VAL A 61 5.03 -17.87 6.92
CA VAL A 61 3.73 -18.40 6.48
C VAL A 61 3.63 -18.37 4.95
N LYS A 62 4.02 -17.25 4.33
CA LYS A 62 4.04 -17.14 2.86
C LYS A 62 4.92 -18.20 2.20
N ALA A 63 6.15 -18.38 2.68
CA ALA A 63 7.07 -19.37 2.14
C ALA A 63 6.53 -20.80 2.30
N LEU A 64 5.93 -21.11 3.45
CA LEU A 64 5.29 -22.42 3.69
C LEU A 64 4.12 -22.66 2.73
N THR A 65 3.26 -21.67 2.52
CA THR A 65 2.14 -21.75 1.58
C THR A 65 2.64 -21.98 0.14
N GLU A 66 3.67 -21.24 -0.29
CA GLU A 66 4.27 -21.41 -1.62
C GLU A 66 4.89 -22.80 -1.81
N ILE A 67 5.59 -23.32 -0.79
CA ILE A 67 6.15 -24.68 -0.82
C ILE A 67 5.05 -25.73 -1.00
N SER A 68 3.94 -25.61 -0.25
CA SER A 68 2.81 -26.54 -0.37
C SER A 68 2.18 -26.48 -1.77
N LEU A 69 1.97 -25.28 -2.31
CA LEU A 69 1.41 -25.10 -3.66
C LEU A 69 2.29 -25.71 -4.76
N VAL A 70 3.62 -25.58 -4.64
CA VAL A 70 4.56 -26.16 -5.59
C VAL A 70 4.58 -27.69 -5.50
N ARG A 71 4.54 -28.24 -4.28
CA ARG A 71 4.47 -29.71 -4.07
C ARG A 71 3.21 -30.30 -4.66
N ASP A 72 2.08 -29.63 -4.48
CA ASP A 72 0.77 -30.13 -4.90
C ASP A 72 0.44 -29.76 -6.35
N VAL A 73 1.36 -29.18 -7.12
CA VAL A 73 1.07 -28.67 -8.48
C VAL A 73 0.61 -29.78 -9.42
N LYS A 74 1.08 -31.03 -9.24
CA LYS A 74 0.69 -32.15 -10.09
C LYS A 74 -0.78 -32.53 -9.88
N ASP A 75 -1.23 -32.52 -8.63
CA ASP A 75 -2.54 -32.99 -8.21
C ASP A 75 -3.57 -31.85 -8.14
N ASN A 76 -3.12 -30.61 -7.94
CA ASN A 76 -3.95 -29.43 -7.75
C ASN A 76 -3.40 -28.20 -8.52
N LYS A 77 -3.28 -28.32 -9.85
CA LYS A 77 -2.86 -27.22 -10.73
C LYS A 77 -3.67 -25.94 -10.54
N LYS A 78 -4.97 -26.06 -10.25
CA LYS A 78 -5.89 -24.92 -10.12
C LYS A 78 -5.49 -24.00 -8.96
N SER A 79 -5.10 -24.54 -7.81
CA SER A 79 -4.70 -23.72 -6.66
C SER A 79 -3.41 -22.95 -6.93
N PHE A 80 -2.44 -23.58 -7.60
CA PHE A 80 -1.18 -22.94 -7.99
C PHE A 80 -1.42 -21.76 -8.94
N TYR A 81 -2.15 -21.97 -10.04
CA TYR A 81 -2.42 -20.90 -11.00
C TYR A 81 -3.30 -19.78 -10.42
N ARG A 82 -4.24 -20.11 -9.53
CA ARG A 82 -5.01 -19.10 -8.78
C ARG A 82 -4.08 -18.24 -7.91
N TYR A 83 -3.18 -18.85 -7.14
CA TYR A 83 -2.20 -18.10 -6.35
C TYR A 83 -1.36 -17.15 -7.21
N VAL A 84 -0.85 -17.65 -8.36
CA VAL A 84 -0.07 -16.82 -9.30
C VAL A 84 -0.91 -15.68 -9.87
N SER A 85 -2.15 -15.92 -10.28
CA SER A 85 -3.03 -14.87 -10.80
C SER A 85 -3.37 -13.81 -9.75
N ASP A 86 -3.60 -14.23 -8.50
CA ASP A 86 -3.92 -13.34 -7.39
C ASP A 86 -2.72 -12.47 -7.02
N LYS A 87 -1.49 -13.03 -7.05
CA LYS A 87 -0.26 -12.24 -6.85
C LYS A 87 0.09 -11.35 -8.04
N ARG A 88 -0.34 -11.71 -9.25
CA ARG A 88 -0.16 -10.90 -10.47
C ARG A 88 -1.15 -9.74 -10.54
N ARG A 89 -2.32 -9.81 -9.88
CA ARG A 89 -3.27 -8.70 -9.85
C ARG A 89 -2.54 -7.43 -9.39
N ARG A 90 -2.41 -6.46 -10.29
CA ARG A 90 -1.93 -5.12 -9.98
C ARG A 90 -2.94 -4.49 -9.01
N ARG A 91 -2.42 -3.84 -7.96
CA ARG A 91 -3.18 -2.80 -7.28
C ARG A 91 -3.46 -1.70 -8.31
N GLU A 92 -4.59 -1.03 -8.20
CA GLU A 92 -4.85 0.17 -8.99
C GLU A 92 -3.63 1.09 -8.83
N ASN A 93 -2.94 1.39 -9.94
CA ASN A 93 -1.63 2.04 -9.87
C ASN A 93 -1.74 3.50 -9.42
N VAL A 94 -2.93 4.10 -9.59
CA VAL A 94 -3.22 5.50 -9.33
C VAL A 94 -4.14 5.54 -8.12
N GLY A 95 -3.61 6.01 -6.99
CA GLY A 95 -4.41 6.30 -5.80
C GLY A 95 -5.42 7.43 -6.06
N PRO A 96 -6.25 7.78 -5.08
CA PRO A 96 -7.14 8.92 -5.21
C PRO A 96 -6.35 10.20 -5.55
N LEU A 97 -6.89 11.02 -6.45
CA LEU A 97 -6.26 12.27 -6.88
C LEU A 97 -7.06 13.46 -6.37
N TRP A 98 -6.39 14.58 -6.09
CA TRP A 98 -7.07 15.84 -5.80
C TRP A 98 -7.41 16.52 -7.11
N ASN A 99 -8.67 16.90 -7.26
CA ASN A 99 -9.11 17.71 -8.39
C ASN A 99 -8.98 19.21 -8.08
N GLU A 100 -9.26 20.04 -9.09
CA GLU A 100 -9.19 21.50 -8.98
C GLU A 100 -10.19 22.08 -7.97
N THR A 101 -11.31 21.40 -7.75
CA THR A 101 -12.34 21.76 -6.77
C THR A 101 -11.91 21.47 -5.33
N GLY A 102 -10.83 20.70 -5.16
CA GLY A 102 -10.33 20.29 -3.85
C GLY A 102 -11.03 19.07 -3.28
N ASP A 103 -11.70 18.27 -4.11
CA ASP A 103 -12.27 16.97 -3.76
C ASP A 103 -11.33 15.82 -4.15
N LEU A 104 -11.55 14.65 -3.54
CA LEU A 104 -10.75 13.45 -3.75
C LEU A 104 -11.42 12.53 -4.78
N ASP A 105 -10.87 12.48 -5.99
CA ASP A 105 -11.38 11.66 -7.07
C ASP A 105 -10.91 10.22 -6.89
N THR A 106 -11.89 9.32 -6.83
CA THR A 106 -11.65 7.89 -6.62
C THR A 106 -12.00 7.04 -7.85
N GLN A 107 -12.78 7.59 -8.79
CA GLN A 107 -13.15 6.89 -10.03
C GLN A 107 -12.06 7.06 -11.10
N ASP A 108 -11.77 5.97 -11.84
CA ASP A 108 -10.74 5.95 -12.89
C ASP A 108 -10.90 7.05 -13.95
N MET A 109 -12.14 7.38 -14.30
CA MET A 109 -12.46 8.38 -15.32
C MET A 109 -12.08 9.80 -14.85
N GLU A 110 -12.46 10.16 -13.63
CA GLU A 110 -12.14 11.44 -12.99
C GLU A 110 -10.63 11.58 -12.84
N LYS A 111 -9.94 10.53 -12.36
CA LYS A 111 -8.47 10.49 -12.27
C LYS A 111 -7.80 10.73 -13.62
N ALA A 112 -8.35 10.16 -14.70
CA ALA A 112 -7.80 10.33 -16.04
C ALA A 112 -7.96 11.78 -16.54
N GLU A 113 -9.09 12.43 -16.24
CA GLU A 113 -9.34 13.84 -16.57
C GLU A 113 -8.34 14.75 -15.83
N VAL A 114 -8.20 14.60 -14.52
CA VAL A 114 -7.22 15.39 -13.72
C VAL A 114 -5.80 15.26 -14.28
N LEU A 115 -5.38 14.05 -14.65
CA LEU A 115 -4.06 13.81 -15.25
C LEU A 115 -3.94 14.43 -16.64
N ASN A 116 -5.00 14.35 -17.45
CA ASN A 116 -5.03 14.90 -18.80
C ASN A 116 -4.96 16.43 -18.77
N ASP A 117 -5.67 17.08 -17.85
CA ASP A 117 -5.66 18.54 -17.68
C ASP A 117 -4.31 19.03 -17.18
N PHE A 118 -3.70 18.32 -16.22
CA PHE A 118 -2.33 18.59 -15.79
C PHE A 118 -1.34 18.47 -16.96
N PHE A 119 -1.44 17.39 -17.74
CA PHE A 119 -0.59 17.18 -18.90
C PHE A 119 -0.77 18.29 -19.94
N ALA A 120 -2.01 18.64 -20.29
CA ALA A 120 -2.32 19.72 -21.21
C ALA A 120 -1.74 21.06 -20.73
N SER A 121 -1.85 21.38 -19.44
CA SER A 121 -1.31 22.62 -18.84
C SER A 121 0.21 22.75 -19.01
N VAL A 122 0.96 21.65 -18.86
CA VAL A 122 2.43 21.63 -19.05
C VAL A 122 2.82 21.95 -20.49
N PHE A 123 2.03 21.52 -21.47
CA PHE A 123 2.29 21.78 -22.90
C PHE A 123 1.61 23.04 -23.44
N THR A 124 0.64 23.59 -22.70
CA THR A 124 -0.04 24.85 -23.04
C THR A 124 0.57 25.99 -22.24
N GLY A 125 1.88 26.20 -22.42
CA GLY A 125 2.56 27.39 -21.93
C GLY A 125 1.92 28.63 -22.54
N LYS A 126 1.42 29.54 -21.69
CA LYS A 126 0.83 30.81 -22.11
C LYS A 126 1.83 31.58 -22.98
N CYS A 127 1.60 31.65 -24.28
CA CYS A 127 2.08 32.76 -25.10
C CYS A 127 1.30 34.01 -24.68
N LEU A 128 1.68 34.65 -23.56
CA LEU A 128 1.36 36.06 -23.33
C LEU A 128 2.33 36.90 -24.18
N ILE A 129 2.11 36.90 -25.49
CA ILE A 129 2.66 37.94 -26.36
C ILE A 129 1.47 38.86 -26.63
N GLY A 130 1.56 40.05 -26.02
CA GLY A 130 0.44 40.94 -25.78
C GLY A 130 -0.23 41.50 -27.02
N LEU A 131 -1.49 41.87 -26.85
CA LEU A 131 -2.15 42.92 -27.63
C LEU A 131 -3.01 43.73 -26.67
N SER A 132 -2.37 44.74 -26.08
CA SER A 132 -3.02 45.97 -25.69
C SER A 132 -3.16 46.84 -26.94
N GLU A 133 -4.38 47.21 -27.30
CA GLU A 133 -4.77 48.50 -27.88
C GLU A 133 -6.17 48.87 -27.38
#